data_AF-A0AAV6ASX4-F1
#
_entry.id   AF-A0AAV6ASX4-F1
#
_cell.length_a   1.000
_cell.length_b   1.000
_cell.length_c   1.000
_cell.angle_alpha   90.00
_cell.angle_beta   90.00
_cell.angle_gamma   90.00
#
_symmetry.space_group_name_H-M   'P 1'
#
loop_
_entity.id
_entity.type
_entity.pdbx_description
1 polymer ?
#
loop_
_entity_poly.entity_id
_entity_poly.type
_entity_poly.pdbx_seq_one_letter_code
_entity_poly.pdbx_strand_id
1 'polypeptide(L)'
;MRPGRGRLGGAPLFPDCASLPSDDRLPTEIWLKAHLRRCFAQGLPATVLRRGDPLGGMVLLKINRLDGSCAVLTQTRDLSGRPAWMAAMKGAAMPEADADAYIERAVKRDPDLWVVEIESRSGAHPFEGRVL
;
A
#
# COMPACT_ATOMS: atom_id res chain seq x y z
N MET A 1 -19.38 -56.96 16.93
CA MET A 1 -19.21 -55.61 17.52
C MET A 1 -17.78 -55.14 17.24
N ARG A 2 -17.59 -54.13 16.37
CA ARG A 2 -16.30 -53.46 16.12
C ARG A 2 -16.53 -51.95 16.27
N PRO A 3 -15.61 -51.18 16.89
CA PRO A 3 -15.86 -49.79 17.23
C PRO A 3 -15.70 -48.89 15.99
N GLY A 4 -16.61 -47.91 15.87
CA GLY A 4 -16.58 -46.90 14.82
C GLY A 4 -15.41 -45.94 14.99
N ARG A 5 -14.57 -45.81 13.96
CA ARG A 5 -13.60 -44.72 13.84
C ARG A 5 -14.36 -43.42 13.54
N GLY A 6 -14.41 -42.51 14.51
CA GLY A 6 -14.79 -41.12 14.28
C GLY A 6 -13.77 -40.45 13.38
N ARG A 7 -14.22 -39.95 12.22
CA ARG A 7 -13.44 -39.02 11.39
C ARG A 7 -13.42 -37.67 12.10
N LEU A 8 -12.24 -37.26 12.54
CA LEU A 8 -11.96 -35.86 12.90
C LEU A 8 -11.98 -35.05 11.61
N GLY A 9 -12.97 -34.16 11.46
CA GLY A 9 -13.00 -33.15 10.42
C GLY A 9 -11.96 -32.07 10.75
N GLY A 10 -10.77 -32.18 10.16
CA GLY A 10 -9.82 -31.07 10.17
C GLY A 10 -10.34 -29.97 9.26
N ALA A 11 -10.66 -28.81 9.84
CA ALA A 11 -10.85 -27.60 9.06
C ALA A 11 -9.53 -27.26 8.34
N PRO A 12 -9.57 -26.92 7.04
CA PRO A 12 -8.34 -26.57 6.32
C PRO A 12 -7.72 -25.29 6.91
N LEU A 13 -6.40 -25.32 7.12
CA LEU A 13 -5.58 -24.19 7.57
C LEU A 13 -5.36 -23.12 6.47
N PHE A 14 -6.04 -23.26 5.33
CA PHE A 14 -5.96 -22.34 4.21
C PHE A 14 -7.38 -21.99 3.76
N PRO A 15 -7.70 -20.70 3.56
CA PRO A 15 -9.00 -20.32 3.02
C PRO A 15 -9.21 -20.95 1.63
N ASP A 16 -10.47 -21.25 1.34
CA ASP A 16 -10.93 -21.82 0.08
C ASP A 16 -10.46 -20.95 -1.11
N CYS A 17 -9.81 -21.58 -2.08
CA CYS A 17 -9.29 -20.93 -3.29
C CYS A 17 -10.44 -20.37 -4.16
N ALA A 18 -11.68 -20.82 -3.94
CA ALA A 18 -12.85 -20.47 -4.73
C ALA A 18 -13.44 -19.06 -4.47
N SER A 19 -12.83 -18.25 -3.60
CA SER A 19 -13.29 -16.88 -3.30
C SER A 19 -12.22 -15.80 -3.48
N LEU A 20 -11.21 -16.05 -4.33
CA LEU A 20 -10.38 -14.96 -4.83
C LEU A 20 -11.25 -14.10 -5.77
N PRO A 21 -11.45 -12.80 -5.50
CA PRO A 21 -12.16 -11.94 -6.42
C PRO A 21 -11.45 -11.99 -7.78
N SER A 22 -12.23 -12.07 -8.85
CA SER A 22 -11.82 -12.13 -10.26
C SER A 22 -11.17 -10.83 -10.75
N ASP A 23 -10.23 -10.28 -9.97
CA ASP A 23 -9.50 -9.07 -10.28
C ASP A 23 -8.07 -9.52 -10.60
N ASP A 24 -7.55 -9.20 -11.79
CA ASP A 24 -6.15 -9.41 -12.23
C ASP A 24 -5.10 -8.67 -11.35
N ARG A 25 -5.49 -8.27 -10.14
CA ARG A 25 -4.71 -7.50 -9.19
C ARG A 25 -3.88 -8.43 -8.32
N LEU A 26 -2.56 -8.25 -8.40
CA LEU A 26 -1.61 -8.91 -7.51
C LEU A 26 -1.88 -8.54 -6.04
N PRO A 27 -1.62 -9.46 -5.08
CA PRO A 27 -1.64 -9.13 -3.66
C PRO A 27 -0.79 -7.90 -3.37
N THR A 28 -1.31 -6.97 -2.56
CA THR A 28 -0.66 -5.68 -2.27
C THR A 28 0.80 -5.87 -1.81
N GLU A 29 1.09 -6.84 -0.94
CA GLU A 29 2.47 -7.06 -0.48
C GLU A 29 3.42 -7.48 -1.61
N ILE A 30 2.95 -8.32 -2.55
CA ILE A 30 3.75 -8.76 -3.70
C ILE A 30 4.01 -7.57 -4.63
N TRP A 31 2.95 -6.81 -4.94
CA TRP A 31 3.04 -5.62 -5.79
C TRP A 31 3.97 -4.56 -5.19
N LEU A 32 3.88 -4.30 -3.87
CA LEU A 32 4.76 -3.37 -3.16
C LEU A 32 6.22 -3.82 -3.18
N LYS A 33 6.50 -5.10 -2.90
CA LYS A 33 7.87 -5.64 -2.94
C LYS A 33 8.50 -5.46 -4.32
N ALA A 34 7.74 -5.68 -5.40
CA ALA A 34 8.21 -5.46 -6.76
C ALA A 34 8.54 -3.97 -7.00
N HIS A 35 7.69 -3.05 -6.54
CA HIS A 35 7.91 -1.62 -6.65
C HIS A 35 9.12 -1.13 -5.85
N LEU A 36 9.28 -1.58 -4.60
CA LEU A 36 10.44 -1.23 -3.79
C LEU A 36 11.75 -1.67 -4.45
N ARG A 37 11.79 -2.88 -5.02
CA ARG A 37 12.93 -3.36 -5.82
C ARG A 37 13.23 -2.44 -7.01
N ARG A 38 12.19 -1.95 -7.71
CA ARG A 38 12.34 -0.97 -8.80
C ARG A 38 12.89 0.37 -8.30
N CYS A 39 12.42 0.87 -7.15
CA CYS A 39 12.95 2.09 -6.53
C CYS A 39 14.46 1.93 -6.27
N PHE A 40 14.86 0.83 -5.62
CA PHE A 40 16.27 0.56 -5.31
C PHE A 40 17.14 0.43 -6.57
N ALA A 41 16.65 -0.24 -7.61
CA ALA A 41 17.35 -0.34 -8.90
C ALA A 41 17.56 1.02 -9.59
N GLN A 42 16.73 2.02 -9.25
CA GLN A 42 16.82 3.39 -9.78
C GLN A 42 17.57 4.35 -8.84
N GLY A 43 18.11 3.86 -7.72
CA GLY A 43 18.77 4.71 -6.72
C GLY A 43 17.79 5.62 -5.96
N LEU A 44 16.51 5.25 -5.88
CA LEU A 44 15.50 5.92 -5.07
C LEU A 44 15.29 5.13 -3.77
N PRO A 45 15.80 5.61 -2.62
CA PRO A 45 15.54 4.98 -1.34
C PRO A 45 14.05 4.94 -1.06
N ALA A 46 13.52 3.76 -0.72
CA ALA A 46 12.12 3.58 -0.38
C ALA A 46 11.97 2.56 0.75
N THR A 47 11.16 2.91 1.76
CA THR A 47 11.02 2.13 3.00
C THR A 47 9.54 1.95 3.34
N VAL A 48 9.16 0.76 3.81
CA VAL A 48 7.83 0.55 4.38
C VAL A 48 7.82 1.08 5.81
N LEU A 49 7.12 2.19 6.04
CA LEU A 49 6.91 2.73 7.40
C LEU A 49 5.84 1.94 8.16
N ARG A 50 4.83 1.44 7.43
CA ARG A 50 3.76 0.63 8.00
C ARG A 50 3.28 -0.44 7.02
N ARG A 51 3.13 -1.66 7.52
CA ARG A 51 2.45 -2.76 6.82
C ARG A 51 0.94 -2.69 7.03
N GLY A 52 0.18 -2.86 5.97
CA GLY A 52 -1.28 -2.99 5.97
C GLY A 52 -1.73 -4.41 5.62
N ASP A 53 -2.96 -4.56 5.11
CA ASP A 53 -3.47 -5.86 4.66
C ASP A 53 -2.67 -6.37 3.45
N PRO A 54 -2.10 -7.59 3.50
CA PRO A 54 -1.19 -8.08 2.46
C PRO A 54 -1.87 -8.43 1.13
N LEU A 55 -3.19 -8.62 1.13
CA LEU A 55 -3.93 -9.06 -0.07
C LEU A 55 -4.51 -7.88 -0.84
N GLY A 56 -5.13 -6.92 -0.17
CA GLY A 56 -5.92 -5.86 -0.80
C GLY A 56 -5.75 -4.46 -0.20
N GLY A 57 -4.93 -4.29 0.84
CA GLY A 57 -4.71 -3.00 1.50
C GLY A 57 -4.35 -1.89 0.51
N MET A 58 -4.86 -0.69 0.77
CA MET A 58 -4.53 0.50 -0.01
C MET A 58 -3.12 1.00 0.34
N VAL A 59 -2.52 1.79 -0.54
CA VAL A 59 -1.16 2.31 -0.35
C VAL A 59 -1.17 3.82 -0.23
N LEU A 60 -0.47 4.32 0.78
CA LEU A 60 -0.14 5.72 0.96
C LEU A 60 1.37 5.90 0.78
N LEU A 61 1.76 6.90 -0.03
CA LEU A 61 3.15 7.30 -0.23
C LEU A 61 3.43 8.59 0.55
N LYS A 62 4.50 8.59 1.35
CA LYS A 62 5.16 9.78 1.87
C LYS A 62 6.39 10.04 1.00
N ILE A 63 6.40 11.14 0.27
CA ILE A 63 7.53 11.51 -0.59
C ILE A 63 8.34 12.56 0.14
N ASN A 64 9.45 12.14 0.74
CA ASN A 64 10.38 13.02 1.43
C ASN A 64 11.30 13.71 0.40
N ARG A 65 11.24 15.04 0.32
CA ARG A 65 12.03 15.82 -0.66
C ARG A 65 13.46 16.11 -0.19
N LEU A 66 13.83 15.68 1.01
CA LEU A 66 15.14 15.88 1.64
C LEU A 66 15.46 17.36 1.92
N ASP A 67 14.45 18.21 1.98
CA ASP A 67 14.52 19.64 2.31
C ASP A 67 13.64 20.00 3.54
N GLY A 68 13.17 18.99 4.27
CA GLY A 68 12.23 19.13 5.39
C GLY A 68 10.76 19.17 4.97
N SER A 69 10.47 19.08 3.67
CA SER A 69 9.11 19.01 3.13
C SER A 69 8.78 17.62 2.58
N CYS A 70 7.50 17.26 2.69
CA CYS A 70 6.95 16.00 2.25
C CYS A 70 5.68 16.21 1.42
N ALA A 71 5.49 15.41 0.38
CA ALA A 71 4.19 15.25 -0.27
C ALA A 71 3.56 13.92 0.16
N VAL A 72 2.24 13.91 0.35
CA VAL A 72 1.50 12.68 0.70
C VAL A 72 0.52 12.34 -0.41
N LEU A 73 0.60 11.11 -0.93
CA LEU A 73 -0.27 10.59 -1.97
C LEU A 73 -1.00 9.35 -1.46
N THR A 74 -2.32 9.29 -1.66
CA THR A 74 -3.12 8.10 -1.33
C THR A 74 -3.60 7.45 -2.61
N GLN A 75 -3.39 6.14 -2.73
CA GLN A 75 -3.85 5.37 -3.88
C GLN A 75 -5.38 5.49 -4.02
N THR A 76 -5.85 5.66 -5.25
CA THR A 76 -7.26 5.77 -5.60
C THR A 76 -7.48 5.27 -7.04
N ARG A 77 -8.69 5.44 -7.57
CA ARG A 77 -9.01 5.23 -8.98
C ARG A 77 -9.56 6.52 -9.60
N ASP A 78 -9.29 6.73 -10.88
CA ASP A 78 -9.90 7.82 -11.65
C ASP A 78 -11.36 7.49 -12.04
N LEU A 79 -12.05 8.43 -12.69
CA LEU A 79 -13.43 8.24 -13.16
C LEU A 79 -13.59 7.09 -14.16
N SER A 80 -12.49 6.63 -14.76
CA SER A 80 -12.45 5.48 -15.68
C SER A 80 -12.03 4.19 -14.98
N GLY A 81 -11.87 4.20 -13.65
CA GLY A 81 -11.46 3.05 -12.86
C GLY A 81 -9.97 2.73 -12.92
N ARG A 82 -9.13 3.56 -13.54
CA ARG A 82 -7.68 3.33 -13.64
C ARG A 82 -6.96 3.74 -12.36
N PRO A 83 -5.82 3.10 -12.01
CA PRO A 83 -5.02 3.51 -10.86
C PRO A 83 -4.65 5.00 -10.92
N ALA A 84 -4.81 5.67 -9.79
CA ALA A 84 -4.49 7.08 -9.64
C ALA A 84 -4.04 7.37 -8.20
N TRP A 85 -3.56 8.60 -7.97
CA TRP A 85 -3.05 9.06 -6.70
C TRP A 85 -3.75 10.35 -6.30
N MET A 86 -4.42 10.35 -5.16
CA MET A 86 -5.00 11.56 -4.57
C MET A 86 -3.94 12.26 -3.74
N ALA A 87 -3.60 13.50 -4.09
CA ALA A 87 -2.65 14.27 -3.31
C ALA A 87 -3.30 14.92 -2.08
N ALA A 88 -2.64 14.82 -0.94
CA ALA A 88 -2.97 15.65 0.21
C ALA A 88 -2.69 17.13 -0.09
N MET A 89 -3.36 18.03 0.63
CA MET A 89 -3.15 19.48 0.53
C MET A 89 -3.15 20.04 -0.91
N LYS A 90 -4.00 19.47 -1.79
CA LYS A 90 -4.09 19.87 -3.21
C LYS A 90 -2.74 19.77 -3.97
N GLY A 91 -1.90 18.82 -3.61
CA GLY A 91 -0.60 18.61 -4.26
C GLY A 91 0.56 19.44 -3.70
N ALA A 92 0.31 20.29 -2.71
CA ALA A 92 1.38 21.02 -2.04
C ALA A 92 2.22 20.10 -1.14
N ALA A 93 3.52 20.33 -1.12
CA ALA A 93 4.37 19.78 -0.06
C ALA A 93 4.05 20.49 1.26
N MET A 94 4.18 19.75 2.36
CA MET A 94 3.98 20.23 3.71
C MET A 94 5.19 19.89 4.57
N PRO A 95 5.40 20.55 5.72
CA PRO A 95 6.41 20.14 6.69
C PRO A 95 6.27 18.66 7.05
N GLU A 96 7.39 17.98 7.29
CA GLU A 96 7.39 16.55 7.63
C GLU A 96 6.44 16.21 8.80
N ALA A 97 6.41 17.02 9.85
CA ALA A 97 5.52 16.83 11.00
C ALA A 97 4.03 16.84 10.61
N ASP A 98 3.64 17.70 9.66
CA ASP A 98 2.26 17.76 9.17
C ASP A 98 1.91 16.53 8.31
N ALA A 99 2.89 16.04 7.54
CA ALA A 99 2.74 14.81 6.76
C ALA A 99 2.58 13.60 7.69
N ASP A 100 3.40 13.49 8.73
CA ASP A 100 3.31 12.40 9.72
C ASP A 100 1.96 12.46 10.47
N ALA A 101 1.51 13.64 10.89
CA ALA A 101 0.20 13.82 11.51
C ALA A 101 -0.97 13.50 10.55
N TYR A 102 -0.81 13.74 9.25
CA TYR A 102 -1.77 13.29 8.24
C TYR A 102 -1.81 11.76 8.15
N ILE A 103 -0.63 11.13 8.07
CA ILE A 103 -0.48 9.67 7.97
C ILE A 103 -1.10 8.98 9.19
N GLU A 104 -0.83 9.47 10.40
CA GLU A 104 -1.43 8.91 11.61
C GLU A 104 -2.96 8.94 11.58
N ARG A 105 -3.56 10.05 11.11
CA ARG A 105 -5.02 10.15 10.95
C ARG A 105 -5.54 9.19 9.88
N ALA A 106 -4.82 9.04 8.76
CA ALA A 106 -5.18 8.10 7.71
C ALA A 106 -5.16 6.65 8.21
N VAL A 107 -4.10 6.26 8.94
CA VAL A 107 -3.95 4.94 9.55
C VAL A 107 -5.00 4.66 10.63
N LYS A 108 -5.36 5.66 11.44
CA LYS A 108 -6.45 5.51 12.42
C LYS A 108 -7.80 5.26 11.76
N ARG A 109 -8.01 5.82 10.56
CA ARG A 109 -9.25 5.63 9.78
C ARG A 109 -9.26 4.29 9.04
N ASP A 110 -8.12 3.88 8.50
CA ASP A 110 -7.95 2.63 7.76
C ASP A 110 -6.74 1.86 8.32
N PRO A 111 -6.96 0.93 9.25
CA PRO A 111 -5.91 0.10 9.83
C PRO A 111 -5.22 -0.81 8.80
N ASP A 112 -5.84 -1.09 7.65
CA ASP A 112 -5.30 -1.95 6.60
C ASP A 112 -4.41 -1.19 5.60
N LEU A 113 -4.19 0.10 5.83
CA LEU A 113 -3.38 0.98 5.00
C LEU A 113 -1.89 0.66 5.10
N TRP A 114 -1.24 0.50 3.94
CA TRP A 114 0.21 0.49 3.82
C TRP A 114 0.75 1.92 3.75
N VAL A 115 1.87 2.17 4.41
CA VAL A 115 2.60 3.43 4.31
C VAL A 115 4.00 3.15 3.82
N VAL A 116 4.36 3.77 2.70
CA VAL A 116 5.69 3.70 2.10
C VAL A 116 6.26 5.09 2.02
N GLU A 117 7.48 5.25 2.52
CA GLU A 117 8.27 6.45 2.32
C GLU A 117 9.18 6.29 1.11
N ILE A 118 9.32 7.36 0.32
CA ILE A 118 10.24 7.46 -0.81
C ILE A 118 11.03 8.75 -0.65
N GLU A 119 12.35 8.65 -0.68
CA GLU A 119 13.23 9.81 -0.69
C GLU A 119 13.48 10.26 -2.13
N SER A 120 13.02 11.45 -2.49
CA SER A 120 13.07 11.96 -3.86
C SER A 120 13.08 13.48 -3.89
N ARG A 121 14.24 14.08 -4.20
CA ARG A 121 14.40 15.54 -4.32
C ARG A 121 13.49 16.16 -5.37
N SER A 122 13.18 15.44 -6.46
CA SER A 122 12.26 15.92 -7.50
C SER A 122 10.79 15.70 -7.13
N GLY A 123 10.51 14.93 -6.09
CA GLY A 123 9.17 14.47 -5.75
C GLY A 123 8.64 13.33 -6.64
N ALA A 124 9.48 12.75 -7.51
CA ALA A 124 9.07 11.66 -8.40
C ALA A 124 8.98 10.30 -7.68
N HIS A 125 8.07 9.44 -8.14
CA HIS A 125 7.95 8.04 -7.71
C HIS A 125 7.71 7.11 -8.92
N PRO A 126 8.13 5.83 -8.87
CA PRO A 126 8.00 4.92 -10.00
C PRO A 126 6.66 4.16 -10.08
N PHE A 127 5.77 4.35 -9.10
CA PHE A 127 4.45 3.74 -9.08
C PHE A 127 3.56 4.23 -10.24
N GLU A 128 2.77 3.33 -10.82
CA GLU A 128 1.85 3.70 -11.90
C GLU A 128 0.65 4.53 -11.39
N GLY A 129 0.04 5.27 -12.31
CA GLY A 129 -1.14 6.07 -12.06
C GLY A 129 -0.86 7.57 -12.02
N ARG A 130 -1.82 8.36 -12.49
CA ARG A 130 -1.68 9.83 -12.47
C ARG A 130 -1.97 10.38 -11.08
N VAL A 131 -1.30 11.46 -10.72
CA VAL A 131 -1.74 12.29 -9.59
C VAL A 131 -2.97 13.11 -10.03
N LEU A 132 -3.99 13.13 -9.16
CA LEU A 132 -5.24 13.87 -9.32
C LEU A 132 -5.21 15.19 -8.57
#